data_AF-B4FMF9-F1
#
_entry.id   AF-B4FMF9-F1
#
_cell.length_a   1.000
_cell.length_b   1.000
_cell.length_c   1.000
_cell.angle_alpha   90.00
_cell.angle_beta   90.00
_cell.angle_gamma   90.00
#
_symmetry.space_group_name_H-M   'P 1'
#
loop_
_entity.id
_entity.type
_entity.pdbx_description
1 polymer ?
#
loop_
_entity_poly.entity_id
_entity_poly.type
_entity_poly.pdbx_seq_one_letter_code
_entity_poly.pdbx_strand_id
1 'polypeptide(L)'
;MKAKLYHLLEQRSASCRHFVIPLWKGSGYTTMFMQVQMPYMVFTGLEDYKARGTQASPYYTVTHYTEFAETKDTVLIRGDVVFTSKLTDSEAKTLLETAHSFYLNDVRYRLVERFNKETHDFEFGDVLKVLDMPTM
;
A
#
# COMPACT_ATOMS: atom_id res chain seq x y z
N MET A 1 -0.03 9.32 -12.46
CA MET A 1 0.69 10.01 -11.37
C MET A 1 1.73 10.97 -11.96
N LYS A 2 2.04 12.09 -11.31
CA LYS A 2 3.12 13.00 -11.76
C LYS A 2 4.51 12.38 -11.57
N ALA A 3 5.46 12.63 -12.46
CA ALA A 3 6.78 11.99 -12.42
C ALA A 3 7.50 12.24 -11.08
N LYS A 4 7.45 13.49 -10.58
CA LYS A 4 8.04 13.84 -9.28
C LYS A 4 7.48 13.04 -8.10
N LEU A 5 6.19 12.69 -8.13
CA LEU A 5 5.55 11.90 -7.06
C LEU A 5 6.00 10.44 -7.15
N TYR A 6 6.12 9.91 -8.37
CA TYR A 6 6.66 8.56 -8.56
C TYR A 6 8.09 8.44 -8.03
N HIS A 7 8.96 9.41 -8.31
CA HIS A 7 10.34 9.38 -7.79
C HIS A 7 10.39 9.47 -6.26
N LEU A 8 9.51 10.27 -5.64
CA LEU A 8 9.40 10.31 -4.18
C LEU A 8 8.97 8.94 -3.61
N LEU A 9 7.96 8.31 -4.22
CA LEU A 9 7.51 6.96 -3.86
C LEU A 9 8.63 5.93 -4.00
N GLU A 10 9.37 5.98 -5.10
CA GLU A 10 10.52 5.11 -5.37
C GLU A 10 11.64 5.29 -4.35
N GLN A 11 12.05 6.53 -4.08
CA GLN A 11 13.04 6.85 -3.06
C GLN A 11 12.63 6.32 -1.67
N ARG A 12 11.38 6.55 -1.28
CA ARG A 12 10.87 6.19 0.05
C ARG A 12 10.69 4.67 0.22
N SER A 13 10.28 3.98 -0.83
CA SER A 13 10.11 2.53 -0.79
C SER A 13 11.42 1.75 -0.87
N ALA A 14 12.50 2.35 -1.38
CA ALA A 14 13.80 1.68 -1.48
C ALA A 14 14.30 1.09 -0.15
N SER A 15 14.08 1.81 0.96
CA SER A 15 14.44 1.39 2.33
C SER A 15 13.27 0.99 3.22
N CYS A 16 12.04 1.30 2.82
CA CYS A 16 10.82 0.96 3.56
C CYS A 16 9.88 0.19 2.62
N ARG A 17 10.06 -1.13 2.53
CA ARG A 17 9.38 -1.96 1.52
C ARG A 17 8.08 -2.57 1.99
N HIS A 18 7.77 -2.50 3.29
CA HIS A 18 6.65 -3.22 3.88
C HIS A 18 5.73 -2.25 4.60
N PHE A 19 4.42 -2.52 4.57
CA PHE A 19 3.49 -1.82 5.45
C PHE A 19 2.20 -2.62 5.63
N VAL A 20 1.36 -2.19 6.57
CA VAL A 20 0.03 -2.73 6.78
C VAL A 20 -1.01 -1.63 6.65
N ILE A 21 -2.09 -1.90 5.90
CA ILE A 21 -3.15 -0.93 5.62
C ILE A 21 -4.50 -1.55 5.97
N PRO A 22 -5.35 -0.87 6.77
CA PRO A 22 -6.73 -1.30 6.98
C PRO A 22 -7.56 -1.04 5.71
N LEU A 23 -8.25 -2.06 5.23
CA LEU A 23 -9.27 -1.94 4.19
C LEU A 23 -10.65 -2.12 4.81
N TRP A 24 -11.47 -1.06 4.76
CA TRP A 24 -12.83 -1.09 5.31
C TRP A 24 -13.75 -2.03 4.53
N LYS A 25 -14.56 -2.82 5.27
CA LYS A 25 -15.47 -3.86 4.77
C LYS A 25 -16.91 -3.65 5.25
N GLY A 26 -17.29 -2.40 5.55
CA GLY A 26 -18.65 -2.03 5.95
C GLY A 26 -18.85 -2.01 7.46
N SER A 27 -18.62 -3.13 8.16
CA SER A 27 -18.78 -3.25 9.62
C SER A 27 -17.45 -3.36 10.40
N GLY A 28 -16.33 -3.28 9.70
CA GLY A 28 -14.98 -3.39 10.23
C GLY A 28 -13.95 -3.27 9.12
N TYR A 29 -12.71 -3.68 9.37
CA TYR A 29 -11.66 -3.69 8.36
C TYR A 29 -10.95 -5.05 8.27
N THR A 30 -10.42 -5.33 7.10
CA THR A 30 -9.39 -6.37 6.91
C THR A 30 -8.03 -5.70 6.81
N THR A 31 -7.02 -6.22 7.49
CA THR A 31 -5.65 -5.70 7.36
C THR A 31 -4.99 -6.31 6.13
N MET A 32 -4.51 -5.44 5.25
CA MET A 32 -3.73 -5.81 4.07
C MET A 32 -2.25 -5.65 4.37
N PHE A 33 -1.46 -6.69 4.11
CA PHE A 33 -0.01 -6.59 4.07
C PHE A 33 0.41 -6.14 2.68
N MET A 34 1.19 -5.07 2.61
CA MET A 34 1.68 -4.50 1.37
C MET A 34 3.19 -4.64 1.29
N GLN A 35 3.66 -5.05 0.12
CA GLN A 35 5.07 -5.10 -0.25
C GLN A 35 5.30 -4.19 -1.45
N VAL A 36 6.32 -3.35 -1.39
CA VAL A 36 6.68 -2.39 -2.44
C VAL A 36 8.11 -2.64 -2.88
N GLN A 37 8.26 -2.90 -4.18
CA GLN A 37 9.55 -2.95 -4.85
C GLN A 37 9.32 -2.35 -6.23
N MET A 38 9.62 -1.06 -6.38
CA MET A 38 9.32 -0.34 -7.61
C MET A 38 9.90 -1.03 -8.83
N PRO A 39 9.14 -1.12 -9.94
CA PRO A 39 7.85 -0.43 -10.18
C PRO A 39 6.60 -1.14 -9.63
N TYR A 40 6.76 -2.18 -8.83
CA TYR A 40 5.67 -3.06 -8.39
C TYR A 40 5.21 -2.82 -6.94
N MET A 41 3.91 -2.97 -6.71
CA MET A 41 3.32 -3.14 -5.38
C MET A 41 2.46 -4.40 -5.34
N VAL A 42 2.50 -5.11 -4.22
CA VAL A 42 1.75 -6.33 -4.00
C VAL A 42 0.99 -6.20 -2.69
N PHE A 43 -0.29 -6.54 -2.70
CA PHE A 43 -1.16 -6.51 -1.53
C PHE A 43 -1.73 -7.91 -1.29
N THR A 44 -1.55 -8.40 -0.07
CA THR A 44 -2.01 -9.72 0.37
C THR A 44 -2.79 -9.55 1.67
N GLY A 45 -3.85 -10.31 1.89
CA GLY A 45 -4.52 -10.32 3.19
C GLY A 45 -3.53 -10.72 4.29
N LEU A 46 -3.42 -9.94 5.37
CA LEU A 46 -2.40 -10.17 6.40
C LEU A 46 -2.54 -11.56 7.05
N GLU A 47 -3.78 -12.00 7.31
CA GLU A 47 -4.03 -13.32 7.90
C GLU A 47 -3.66 -14.47 6.95
N ASP A 48 -3.92 -14.31 5.64
CA ASP A 48 -3.47 -15.30 4.64
C ASP A 48 -1.95 -15.34 4.53
N TYR A 49 -1.29 -14.18 4.59
CA TYR A 49 0.16 -14.09 4.60
C TYR A 49 0.77 -14.73 5.86
N LYS A 50 0.20 -14.51 7.04
CA LYS A 50 0.64 -15.18 8.27
C LYS A 50 0.48 -16.71 8.18
N ALA A 51 -0.60 -17.19 7.56
CA ALA A 51 -0.87 -18.62 7.45
C ALA A 51 0.00 -19.35 6.42
N ARG A 52 0.39 -18.67 5.31
CA ARG A 52 1.02 -19.33 4.16
C ARG A 52 2.36 -18.70 3.73
N GLY A 53 2.77 -17.61 4.36
CA GLY A 53 3.97 -16.85 4.00
C GLY A 53 3.96 -16.43 2.53
N THR A 54 5.07 -16.68 1.84
CA THR A 54 5.25 -16.34 0.42
C THR A 54 4.41 -17.17 -0.54
N GLN A 55 3.74 -18.22 -0.07
CA GLN A 55 2.78 -19.01 -0.87
C GLN A 55 1.36 -18.43 -0.82
N ALA A 56 1.12 -17.37 -0.04
CA ALA A 56 -0.17 -16.67 -0.05
C ALA A 56 -0.38 -15.95 -1.39
N SER A 57 -1.50 -16.23 -2.04
CA SER A 57 -1.88 -15.53 -3.27
C SER A 57 -2.11 -14.05 -2.99
N PRO A 58 -1.54 -13.13 -3.78
CA PRO A 58 -1.84 -11.72 -3.66
C PRO A 58 -3.31 -11.47 -4.01
N TYR A 59 -3.90 -10.48 -3.37
CA TYR A 59 -5.26 -10.03 -3.67
C TYR A 59 -5.23 -9.02 -4.82
N TYR A 60 -4.16 -8.21 -4.86
CA TYR A 60 -4.00 -7.10 -5.78
C TYR A 60 -2.53 -6.85 -6.08
N THR A 61 -2.22 -6.63 -7.35
CA THR A 61 -0.87 -6.26 -7.81
C THR A 61 -0.94 -4.97 -8.62
N VAL A 62 0.06 -4.11 -8.46
CA VAL A 62 0.13 -2.81 -9.14
C VAL A 62 1.47 -2.67 -9.84
N THR A 63 1.44 -2.18 -11.08
CA THR A 63 2.63 -1.84 -11.87
C THR A 63 2.58 -0.37 -12.27
N HIS A 64 3.72 0.31 -12.13
CA HIS A 64 3.92 1.69 -12.56
C HIS A 64 4.76 1.73 -13.84
N TYR A 65 4.27 2.42 -14.85
CA TYR A 65 4.84 2.52 -16.19
C TYR A 65 5.38 3.94 -16.42
N THR A 66 6.69 4.08 -16.57
CA THR A 66 7.41 5.36 -16.55
C THR A 66 7.78 5.89 -17.94
N GLU A 67 7.34 5.24 -19.01
CA GLU A 67 7.66 5.57 -20.41
C GLU A 67 7.26 7.00 -20.80
N PHE A 68 6.27 7.57 -20.10
CA PHE A 68 5.79 8.94 -20.29
C PHE A 68 6.24 9.91 -19.19
N ALA A 69 7.10 9.49 -18.26
CA ALA A 69 7.54 10.31 -17.14
C ALA A 69 8.35 11.52 -17.64
N GLU A 70 9.34 11.29 -18.49
CA GLU A 70 10.23 12.35 -19.00
C GLU A 70 9.54 13.26 -20.01
N THR A 71 8.75 12.68 -20.92
CA THR A 71 8.18 13.41 -22.07
C THR A 71 6.83 14.05 -21.77
N LYS A 72 6.07 13.54 -20.78
CA LYS A 72 4.71 14.00 -20.47
C LYS A 72 4.47 14.25 -18.97
N ASP A 73 5.52 14.21 -18.14
CA ASP A 73 5.40 14.33 -16.67
C ASP A 73 4.29 13.42 -16.11
N THR A 74 4.20 12.19 -16.64
CA THR A 74 3.10 11.27 -16.36
C THR A 74 3.60 9.83 -16.26
N VAL A 75 3.34 9.19 -15.13
CA VAL A 75 3.50 7.75 -14.91
C VAL A 75 2.12 7.10 -14.95
N LEU A 76 1.96 6.07 -15.78
CA LEU A 76 0.73 5.28 -15.85
C LEU A 76 0.76 4.20 -14.78
N ILE A 77 -0.42 3.86 -14.25
CA ILE A 77 -0.53 2.89 -13.16
C ILE A 77 -1.59 1.89 -13.56
N ARG A 78 -1.23 0.61 -13.53
CA ARG A 78 -2.15 -0.51 -13.74
C ARG A 78 -2.26 -1.28 -12.45
N GLY A 79 -3.49 -1.52 -12.01
CA GLY A 79 -3.80 -2.43 -10.93
C GLY A 79 -4.55 -3.64 -11.47
N ASP A 80 -4.12 -4.84 -11.08
CA ASP A 80 -4.76 -6.10 -11.42
C ASP A 80 -5.30 -6.75 -10.14
N VAL A 81 -6.62 -6.88 -10.03
CA VAL A 81 -7.28 -7.59 -8.94
C VAL A 81 -7.19 -9.08 -9.21
N VAL A 82 -6.31 -9.77 -8.47
CA VAL A 82 -6.01 -11.19 -8.65
C VAL A 82 -7.08 -12.05 -7.99
N PHE A 83 -7.56 -11.64 -6.81
CA PHE A 83 -8.56 -12.41 -6.05
C PHE A 83 -9.90 -11.67 -5.98
N THR A 84 -10.65 -11.72 -7.07
CA THR A 84 -11.91 -10.97 -7.26
C THR A 84 -13.03 -11.33 -6.27
N SER A 85 -12.94 -12.48 -5.59
CA SER A 85 -13.87 -12.85 -4.51
C SER A 85 -13.56 -12.18 -3.17
N LYS A 86 -12.38 -11.58 -3.02
CA LYS A 86 -11.91 -10.95 -1.78
C LYS A 86 -11.78 -9.43 -1.87
N LEU A 87 -11.62 -8.92 -3.09
CA LEU A 87 -11.37 -7.51 -3.34
C LEU A 87 -12.18 -7.05 -4.55
N THR A 88 -12.96 -5.99 -4.37
CA THR A 88 -13.65 -5.32 -5.48
C THR A 88 -12.78 -4.24 -6.11
N ASP A 89 -13.14 -3.76 -7.30
CA ASP A 89 -12.39 -2.69 -7.98
C ASP A 89 -12.37 -1.37 -7.16
N SER A 90 -13.47 -1.03 -6.48
CA SER A 90 -13.54 0.16 -5.64
C SER A 90 -12.66 0.05 -4.40
N GLU A 91 -12.61 -1.13 -3.78
CA GLU A 91 -11.73 -1.43 -2.67
C GLU A 91 -10.26 -1.42 -3.10
N ALA A 92 -9.94 -2.01 -4.26
CA ALA A 92 -8.60 -2.01 -4.82
C ALA A 92 -8.10 -0.59 -5.10
N LYS A 93 -8.96 0.27 -5.68
CA LYS A 93 -8.67 1.68 -5.88
C LYS A 93 -8.40 2.39 -4.55
N THR A 94 -9.26 2.20 -3.56
CA THR A 94 -9.10 2.79 -2.22
C THR A 94 -7.78 2.35 -1.57
N LEU A 95 -7.43 1.08 -1.71
CA LEU A 95 -6.20 0.52 -1.18
C LEU A 95 -4.96 1.16 -1.83
N LEU A 96 -4.96 1.34 -3.15
CA LEU A 96 -3.89 2.01 -3.87
C LEU A 96 -3.75 3.49 -3.47
N GLU A 97 -4.86 4.23 -3.43
CA GLU A 97 -4.87 5.63 -3.00
C GLU A 97 -4.35 5.79 -1.57
N THR A 98 -4.73 4.87 -0.68
CA THR A 98 -4.25 4.83 0.70
C THR A 98 -2.74 4.55 0.75
N ALA A 99 -2.26 3.54 0.03
CA ALA A 99 -0.85 3.21 -0.06
C ALA A 99 -0.01 4.40 -0.57
N HIS A 100 -0.43 5.03 -1.67
CA HIS A 100 0.22 6.23 -2.18
C HIS A 100 0.19 7.37 -1.15
N SER A 101 -0.92 7.55 -0.44
CA SER A 101 -1.00 8.59 0.59
C SER A 101 0.03 8.39 1.71
N PHE A 102 0.26 7.15 2.15
CA PHE A 102 1.27 6.84 3.16
C PHE A 102 2.70 7.13 2.68
N TYR A 103 3.04 6.83 1.43
CA TYR A 103 4.39 7.11 0.92
C TYR A 103 4.59 8.56 0.47
N LEU A 104 3.55 9.25 0.02
CA LEU A 104 3.67 10.59 -0.59
C LEU A 104 3.42 11.74 0.40
N ASN A 105 2.84 11.48 1.56
CA ASN A 105 2.65 12.48 2.61
C ASN A 105 3.69 12.31 3.73
N ASP A 106 4.40 13.37 4.07
CA ASP A 106 5.51 13.34 5.03
C ASP A 106 5.10 12.88 6.43
N VAL A 107 3.92 13.29 6.88
CA VAL A 107 3.40 12.92 8.21
C VAL A 107 3.02 11.44 8.23
N ARG A 108 2.31 10.98 7.19
CA ARG A 108 1.90 9.56 7.09
C ARG A 108 3.10 8.64 6.86
N TYR A 109 4.12 9.10 6.12
CA TYR A 109 5.30 8.30 5.84
C TYR A 109 6.10 7.93 7.09
N ARG A 110 6.05 8.74 8.15
CA ARG A 110 6.68 8.39 9.44
C ARG A 110 6.15 7.08 10.02
N LEU A 111 4.88 6.73 9.80
CA LEU A 111 4.34 5.43 10.22
C LEU A 111 4.93 4.29 9.40
N VAL A 112 5.16 4.50 8.10
CA VAL A 112 5.82 3.53 7.21
C VAL A 112 7.28 3.33 7.63
N GLU A 113 8.00 4.42 7.90
CA GLU A 113 9.38 4.34 8.39
C GLU A 113 9.46 3.60 9.72
N ARG A 114 8.60 3.93 10.67
CA ARG A 114 8.55 3.26 11.97
C ARG A 114 8.29 1.77 11.82
N PHE A 115 7.34 1.38 10.96
CA PHE A 115 7.07 -0.02 10.66
C PHE A 115 8.32 -0.78 10.17
N ASN A 116 9.12 -0.18 9.29
CA ASN A 116 10.27 -0.85 8.66
C ASN A 116 11.58 -0.74 9.46
N LYS A 117 11.77 0.32 10.24
CA LYS A 117 13.06 0.65 10.88
C LYS A 117 13.02 0.58 12.41
N GLU A 118 11.85 0.80 13.00
CA GLU A 118 11.63 0.94 14.44
C GLU A 118 10.41 0.09 14.84
N THR A 119 10.34 -1.17 14.36
CA THR A 119 9.14 -2.01 14.44
C THR A 119 8.59 -2.20 15.86
N HIS A 120 9.45 -2.10 16.88
CA HIS A 120 9.05 -2.20 18.30
C HIS A 120 8.20 -1.01 18.78
N ASP A 121 8.31 0.15 18.14
CA ASP A 121 7.55 1.37 18.46
C ASP A 121 6.31 1.54 17.55
N PHE A 122 6.10 0.62 16.60
CA PHE A 122 5.00 0.70 15.66
C PHE A 122 3.68 0.25 16.31
N GLU A 123 2.70 1.16 16.32
CA GLU A 123 1.35 0.89 16.78
C GLU A 123 0.34 0.96 15.63
N PHE A 124 -0.32 -0.15 15.34
CA PHE A 124 -1.32 -0.19 14.26
C PHE A 124 -2.51 0.75 14.52
N GLY A 125 -2.82 1.02 15.80
CA GLY A 125 -3.85 1.99 16.19
C GLY A 125 -3.58 3.40 15.65
N ASP A 126 -2.32 3.79 15.48
CA ASP A 126 -1.98 5.11 14.92
C ASP A 126 -2.27 5.17 13.41
N VAL A 127 -2.19 4.04 12.71
CA VAL A 127 -2.63 3.93 11.30
C VAL A 127 -4.14 4.13 11.20
N LEU A 128 -4.93 3.52 12.10
CA LEU A 128 -6.38 3.68 12.15
C LEU A 128 -6.77 5.15 12.40
N LYS A 129 -6.13 5.79 13.39
CA LYS A 129 -6.38 7.20 13.73
C LYS A 129 -6.07 8.14 12.56
N VAL A 130 -4.93 7.95 11.88
CA VAL A 130 -4.52 8.79 10.73
C VAL A 130 -5.46 8.67 9.52
N LEU A 131 -6.22 7.58 9.45
CA LEU A 131 -7.24 7.33 8.44
C LEU A 131 -8.67 7.64 8.92
N ASP A 132 -8.82 8.20 10.13
CA ASP A 132 -10.11 8.47 10.76
C ASP A 132 -11.04 7.24 10.78
N MET A 133 -10.45 6.05 10.92
CA MET A 133 -11.20 4.79 10.95
C MET A 133 -11.91 4.63 12.30
N PRO A 134 -13.13 4.08 12.33
CA PRO A 134 -13.81 3.74 13.58
C PRO A 134 -12.94 2.80 14.43
N THR A 135 -12.54 3.26 15.61
CA THR A 135 -11.91 2.41 16.62
C THR A 135 -13.02 1.84 17.51
N MET A 136 -13.08 0.50 17.58
CA MET A 136 -13.96 -0.22 18.52
C MET A 136 -13.53 0.02 19.96
#